data_AF-A0AAV4QKN9-F1
#
_entry.id   AF-A0AAV4QKN9-F1
#
_cell.length_a   1.000
_cell.length_b   1.000
_cell.length_c   1.000
_cell.angle_alpha   90.00
_cell.angle_beta   90.00
_cell.angle_gamma   90.00
#
_symmetry.space_group_name_H-M   'P 1'
#
loop_
_entity.id
_entity.type
_entity.pdbx_description
1 polymer ?
#
loop_
_entity_poly.entity_id
_entity_poly.type
_entity_poly.pdbx_seq_one_letter_code
_entity_poly.pdbx_strand_id
1 'polypeptide(L)'
;MANNQKSDKVLSEILAHPDKSSLMLQPFPMSDPTIELYCDVASNRIRPFVPEVDRKKLFPSLHSISHPGITATVKLVEERYVWPGIKADARTWAQQCLACQRSKVTRHTQSKLGAFIPSNARFEHVRIDIVRPLPPSEGFRYCLTCGDRFSK
;
A
#
# COMPACT_ATOMS: atom_id res chain seq x y z
N MET A 1 -11.35 0.70 -24.03
CA MET A 1 -11.35 2.09 -23.54
C MET A 1 -12.18 3.03 -24.41
N ALA A 2 -11.77 3.44 -25.61
CA ALA A 2 -12.52 4.43 -26.41
C ALA A 2 -13.98 4.00 -26.73
N ASN A 3 -14.20 2.76 -27.16
CA ASN A 3 -15.56 2.23 -27.39
C ASN A 3 -16.40 2.19 -26.10
N ASN A 4 -15.76 1.85 -24.97
CA ASN A 4 -16.45 1.77 -23.67
C ASN A 4 -16.84 3.16 -23.15
N GLN A 5 -16.08 4.21 -23.47
CA GLN A 5 -16.44 5.60 -23.16
C GLN A 5 -17.73 6.01 -23.89
N LYS A 6 -17.90 5.62 -25.17
CA LYS A 6 -19.11 5.96 -25.94
C LYS A 6 -20.41 5.44 -25.29
N SER A 7 -20.33 4.33 -24.56
CA SER A 7 -21.47 3.73 -23.85
C SER A 7 -21.53 4.06 -22.35
N ASP A 8 -20.59 4.86 -21.83
CA ASP A 8 -20.48 5.12 -20.40
C ASP A 8 -21.49 6.19 -19.95
N LYS A 9 -22.38 5.80 -19.03
CA LYS A 9 -23.44 6.68 -18.51
C LYS A 9 -22.87 7.84 -17.70
N VAL A 10 -21.85 7.57 -16.89
CA VAL A 10 -21.24 8.57 -16.00
C VAL A 10 -20.54 9.65 -16.83
N LEU A 11 -19.82 9.24 -17.88
CA LEU A 11 -19.22 10.18 -18.82
C LEU A 11 -20.27 11.05 -19.49
N SER A 12 -21.36 10.43 -19.98
CA SER A 12 -22.47 11.16 -20.62
C SER A 12 -23.13 12.16 -19.67
N GLU A 13 -23.31 11.80 -18.41
CA GLU A 13 -23.88 12.70 -17.38
C GLU A 13 -22.97 13.89 -17.07
N ILE A 14 -21.65 13.67 -16.98
CA ILE A 14 -20.67 14.74 -16.75
C ILE A 14 -20.64 15.70 -17.94
N LEU A 15 -20.67 15.18 -19.17
CA LEU A 15 -20.71 16.01 -20.38
C LEU A 15 -22.02 16.81 -20.49
N ALA A 16 -23.14 16.25 -20.03
CA ALA A 16 -24.44 16.95 -20.02
C ALA A 16 -24.55 18.01 -18.92
N HIS A 17 -23.82 17.87 -17.81
CA HIS A 17 -23.88 18.78 -16.65
C HIS A 17 -22.48 19.18 -16.17
N PRO A 18 -21.74 20.00 -16.95
CA PRO A 18 -20.38 20.40 -16.60
C PRO A 18 -20.30 21.12 -15.24
N ASP A 19 -21.34 21.86 -14.83
CA ASP A 19 -21.36 22.60 -13.56
C ASP A 19 -21.35 21.72 -12.30
N LYS A 20 -21.70 20.44 -12.42
CA LYS A 20 -21.76 19.48 -11.30
C LYS A 20 -20.42 18.79 -11.03
N SER A 21 -19.43 18.95 -11.90
CA SER A 21 -18.14 18.27 -11.83
C SER A 21 -17.01 19.26 -11.98
N SER A 22 -15.92 19.07 -11.24
CA SER A 22 -14.69 19.85 -11.43
C SER A 22 -13.83 19.35 -12.61
N LEU A 23 -14.27 18.31 -13.31
CA LEU A 23 -13.55 17.72 -14.45
C LEU A 23 -13.79 18.52 -15.72
N MET A 24 -12.73 18.83 -16.47
CA MET A 24 -12.82 19.46 -17.78
C MET A 24 -12.50 18.42 -18.84
N LEU A 25 -13.51 17.72 -19.34
CA LEU A 25 -13.34 16.62 -20.29
C LEU A 25 -13.35 17.12 -21.74
N GLN A 26 -12.31 16.80 -22.49
CA GLN A 26 -12.20 17.10 -23.92
C GLN A 26 -11.90 15.84 -24.73
N PRO A 27 -12.47 15.69 -25.94
CA PRO A 27 -12.15 14.58 -26.83
C PRO A 27 -10.77 14.79 -27.46
N PHE A 28 -9.96 13.73 -27.49
CA PHE A 28 -8.67 13.68 -28.17
C PHE A 28 -8.70 12.59 -29.26
N PRO A 29 -8.31 12.89 -30.51
CA PRO A 29 -8.20 11.88 -31.54
C PRO A 29 -7.06 10.92 -31.20
N MET A 30 -7.32 9.62 -31.32
CA MET A 30 -6.29 8.59 -31.24
C MET A 30 -5.58 8.43 -32.59
N SER A 31 -4.68 7.44 -32.72
CA SER A 31 -3.98 7.15 -33.97
C SER A 31 -4.93 6.95 -35.17
N ASP A 32 -6.15 6.50 -34.91
CA ASP A 32 -7.25 6.52 -35.89
C ASP A 32 -8.14 7.75 -35.61
N PRO A 33 -8.31 8.67 -36.58
CA PRO A 33 -9.10 9.89 -36.40
C PRO A 33 -10.60 9.63 -36.16
N THR A 34 -11.10 8.42 -36.41
CA THR A 34 -12.50 8.05 -36.10
C THR A 34 -12.73 7.66 -34.64
N ILE A 35 -11.62 7.50 -33.89
CA ILE A 35 -11.64 7.07 -32.49
C ILE A 35 -11.21 8.23 -31.61
N GLU A 36 -12.18 8.80 -30.90
CA GLU A 36 -11.94 9.84 -29.91
C GLU A 36 -11.89 9.27 -28.49
N LEU A 37 -11.02 9.85 -27.67
CA LEU A 37 -10.86 9.51 -26.26
C LEU A 37 -11.05 10.76 -25.40
N TYR A 38 -12.03 10.72 -24.51
CA TYR A 38 -12.26 11.81 -23.56
C TYR A 38 -11.20 11.81 -22.47
N CYS A 39 -10.56 12.96 -22.28
CA CYS A 39 -9.51 13.19 -21.31
C CYS A 39 -9.81 14.44 -20.47
N ASP A 40 -9.48 14.39 -19.18
CA ASP A 40 -9.48 15.56 -18.30
C ASP A 40 -8.26 16.43 -18.56
N VAL A 41 -8.52 17.71 -18.80
CA VAL A 41 -7.52 18.76 -19.04
C VAL A 41 -7.49 19.83 -17.93
N ALA A 42 -8.29 19.66 -16.87
CA ALA A 42 -8.35 20.62 -15.76
C ALA A 42 -7.02 20.71 -14.99
N SER A 43 -6.22 19.63 -15.03
CA SER A 43 -4.92 19.55 -14.38
C SER A 43 -3.79 19.82 -15.37
N ASN A 44 -2.57 20.09 -14.88
CA ASN A 44 -1.36 20.26 -15.71
C ASN A 44 -0.91 18.99 -16.49
N ARG A 45 -1.73 17.92 -16.47
CA ARG A 45 -1.51 16.68 -17.19
C ARG A 45 -2.85 16.23 -17.77
N ILE A 46 -2.82 15.86 -19.05
CA ILE A 46 -3.96 15.26 -19.74
C ILE A 46 -4.12 13.84 -19.23
N ARG A 47 -5.30 13.52 -18.68
CA ARG A 47 -5.58 12.20 -18.09
C ARG A 47 -6.82 11.59 -18.74
N PRO A 48 -6.73 10.41 -19.37
CA PRO A 48 -7.90 9.76 -19.96
C PRO A 48 -8.92 9.38 -18.90
N PHE A 49 -10.19 9.65 -19.20
CA PHE A 49 -11.32 9.19 -18.39
C PHE A 49 -11.48 7.67 -18.51
N VAL A 50 -11.64 6.97 -17.40
CA VAL A 50 -11.74 5.50 -17.42
C VAL A 50 -13.16 5.03 -17.12
N PRO A 51 -13.86 4.42 -18.10
CA PRO A 51 -15.15 3.76 -17.91
C PRO A 51 -15.08 2.66 -16.86
N GLU A 52 -16.17 2.43 -16.13
CA GLU A 52 -16.22 1.49 -15.00
C GLU A 52 -15.66 0.09 -15.34
N VAL A 53 -16.03 -0.43 -16.51
CA VAL A 53 -15.61 -1.75 -17.02
C VAL A 53 -14.10 -1.91 -17.22
N ASP A 54 -13.37 -0.80 -17.37
CA ASP A 54 -11.93 -0.78 -17.65
C ASP A 54 -11.09 -0.48 -16.39
N ARG A 55 -11.68 0.14 -15.35
CA ARG A 55 -10.93 0.63 -14.17
C ARG A 55 -10.12 -0.48 -13.48
N LYS A 56 -10.79 -1.60 -13.19
CA LYS A 56 -10.16 -2.74 -12.50
C LYS A 56 -9.16 -3.50 -13.39
N LYS A 57 -9.28 -3.40 -14.71
CA LYS A 57 -8.32 -4.00 -15.67
C LYS A 57 -7.04 -3.18 -15.77
N LEU A 58 -7.14 -1.86 -15.65
CA LEU A 58 -5.99 -0.96 -15.73
C LEU A 58 -5.22 -0.86 -14.41
N PHE A 59 -5.88 -1.04 -13.26
CA PHE A 59 -5.20 -0.95 -11.97
C PHE A 59 -3.95 -1.85 -11.82
N PRO A 60 -3.97 -3.14 -12.22
CA PRO A 60 -2.81 -4.02 -12.12
C PRO A 60 -1.60 -3.56 -12.94
N SER A 61 -1.79 -2.88 -14.08
CA SER A 61 -0.68 -2.42 -14.93
C SER A 61 0.17 -1.36 -14.23
N LEU A 62 -0.40 -0.67 -13.24
CA LEU A 62 0.27 0.33 -12.44
C LEU A 62 0.76 -0.24 -11.09
N HIS A 63 -0.13 -0.94 -10.37
CA HIS A 63 0.18 -1.43 -9.03
C HIS A 63 1.14 -2.63 -9.03
N SER A 64 1.00 -3.57 -9.97
CA SER A 64 1.74 -4.85 -9.93
C SER A 64 3.19 -4.74 -10.39
N ILE A 65 3.63 -3.58 -10.88
CA ILE A 65 5.03 -3.34 -11.27
C ILE A 65 5.94 -3.42 -10.03
N SER A 66 5.50 -2.84 -8.91
CA SER A 66 6.33 -2.71 -7.71
C SER A 66 5.59 -2.86 -6.39
N HIS A 67 4.29 -3.15 -6.42
CA HIS A 67 3.43 -3.24 -5.23
C HIS A 67 3.61 -2.05 -4.26
N PRO A 68 3.49 -0.80 -4.76
CA PRO A 68 3.72 0.36 -3.91
C PRO A 68 2.68 0.43 -2.79
N GLY A 69 3.04 1.10 -1.69
CA GLY A 69 2.12 1.33 -0.58
C GLY A 69 0.83 2.02 -1.03
N ILE A 70 -0.22 1.94 -0.22
CA ILE A 70 -1.58 2.44 -0.55
C ILE A 70 -1.55 3.90 -1.03
N THR A 71 -0.93 4.79 -0.26
CA THR A 71 -0.85 6.23 -0.61
C THR A 71 -0.11 6.47 -1.93
N ALA A 72 0.99 5.74 -2.16
CA ALA A 72 1.75 5.84 -3.40
C ALA A 72 0.96 5.27 -4.59
N THR A 73 0.22 4.17 -4.39
CA THR A 73 -0.67 3.60 -5.42
C THR A 73 -1.76 4.59 -5.82
N VAL A 74 -2.44 5.21 -4.84
CA VAL A 74 -3.48 6.21 -5.11
C VAL A 74 -2.91 7.35 -5.94
N LYS A 75 -1.79 7.95 -5.50
CA LYS A 75 -1.12 9.03 -6.23
C LYS A 75 -0.77 8.63 -7.67
N LEU A 76 -0.21 7.44 -7.85
CA LEU A 76 0.24 6.94 -9.16
C LEU A 76 -0.93 6.72 -10.12
N VAL A 77 -2.06 6.21 -9.63
CA VAL A 77 -3.29 6.04 -10.42
C VAL A 77 -3.90 7.41 -10.78
N GLU A 78 -3.97 8.35 -9.84
CA GLU A 78 -4.47 9.71 -10.08
C GLU A 78 -3.61 10.53 -11.05
N GLU A 79 -2.32 10.25 -11.11
CA GLU A 79 -1.40 10.90 -12.04
C GLU A 79 -1.59 10.45 -13.50
N ARG A 80 -2.25 9.32 -13.75
CA ARG A 80 -2.37 8.70 -15.08
C ARG A 80 -3.80 8.64 -15.60
N TYR A 81 -4.78 8.56 -14.71
CA TYR A 81 -6.18 8.33 -15.08
C TYR A 81 -7.11 9.23 -14.26
N VAL A 82 -8.38 9.30 -14.68
CA VAL A 82 -9.41 10.05 -13.97
C VAL A 82 -10.76 9.32 -14.04
N TRP A 83 -11.47 9.31 -12.92
CA TRP A 83 -12.89 8.96 -12.81
C TRP A 83 -13.42 9.38 -11.43
N PRO A 84 -14.75 9.53 -11.25
CA PRO A 84 -15.33 9.82 -9.94
C PRO A 84 -15.04 8.69 -8.94
N GLY A 85 -14.44 9.03 -7.79
CA GLY A 85 -14.12 8.04 -6.75
C GLY A 85 -12.76 7.32 -6.89
N ILE A 86 -11.91 7.73 -7.83
CA ILE A 86 -10.58 7.13 -8.10
C ILE A 86 -9.73 6.83 -6.86
N LYS A 87 -9.71 7.74 -5.87
CA LYS A 87 -8.96 7.54 -4.61
C LYS A 87 -9.50 6.37 -3.79
N ALA A 88 -10.82 6.26 -3.66
CA ALA A 88 -11.47 5.24 -2.86
C ALA A 88 -11.27 3.85 -3.51
N ASP A 89 -11.42 3.79 -4.83
CA ASP A 89 -11.22 2.58 -5.62
C ASP A 89 -9.76 2.08 -5.52
N ALA A 90 -8.79 2.94 -5.85
CA ALA A 90 -7.38 2.59 -5.82
C ALA A 90 -6.91 2.18 -4.41
N ARG A 91 -7.42 2.84 -3.37
CA ARG A 91 -7.17 2.46 -1.97
C ARG A 91 -7.68 1.06 -1.67
N THR A 92 -8.93 0.78 -2.03
CA THR A 92 -9.59 -0.50 -1.79
C THR A 92 -8.86 -1.62 -2.51
N TRP A 93 -8.51 -1.44 -3.78
CA TRP A 93 -7.81 -2.46 -4.57
C TRP A 93 -6.39 -2.71 -4.07
N ALA A 94 -5.65 -1.67 -3.66
CA ALA A 94 -4.33 -1.83 -3.05
C ALA A 94 -4.40 -2.60 -1.71
N GLN A 95 -5.44 -2.36 -0.90
CA GLN A 95 -5.69 -3.10 0.34
C GLN A 95 -6.05 -4.57 0.09
N GLN A 96 -6.75 -4.85 -1.01
CA GLN A 96 -7.17 -6.20 -1.40
C GLN A 96 -6.09 -6.99 -2.16
N CYS A 97 -4.94 -6.39 -2.44
CA CYS A 97 -3.86 -7.07 -3.16
C CYS A 97 -3.29 -8.22 -2.32
N LEU A 98 -3.47 -9.47 -2.77
CA LEU A 98 -3.00 -10.68 -2.08
C LEU A 98 -1.48 -10.71 -1.90
N ALA A 99 -0.71 -10.24 -2.90
CA ALA A 99 0.74 -10.20 -2.81
C ALA A 99 1.20 -9.23 -1.70
N CYS A 100 0.60 -8.04 -1.63
CA CYS A 100 0.86 -7.06 -0.58
C CYS A 100 0.42 -7.56 0.80
N GLN A 101 -0.72 -8.23 0.91
CA GLN A 101 -1.22 -8.78 2.17
C GLN A 101 -0.31 -9.88 2.72
N ARG A 102 0.24 -10.72 1.85
CA ARG A 102 1.15 -11.81 2.24
C ARG A 102 2.54 -11.30 2.64
N SER A 103 3.04 -10.27 1.97
CA SER A 103 4.37 -9.72 2.26
C SER A 103 4.39 -8.81 3.50
N LYS A 104 3.26 -8.14 3.79
CA LYS A 104 3.17 -7.21 4.90
C LYS A 104 2.60 -7.88 6.15
N VAL A 105 3.45 -8.12 7.15
CA VAL A 105 3.00 -8.47 8.50
C VAL A 105 2.30 -7.25 9.10
N THR A 106 0.96 -7.25 9.12
CA THR A 106 0.14 -6.15 9.66
C THR A 106 -0.23 -6.33 11.13
N ARG A 107 -0.20 -7.57 11.63
CA ARG A 107 -0.54 -7.91 13.01
C ARG A 107 0.62 -8.68 13.62
N HIS A 108 1.33 -8.04 14.53
CA HIS A 108 2.17 -8.77 15.47
C HIS A 108 1.27 -9.37 16.53
N THR A 109 1.32 -10.70 16.69
CA THR A 109 0.72 -11.35 17.86
C THR A 109 1.50 -10.89 19.07
N GLN A 110 0.95 -9.93 19.82
CA GLN A 110 1.49 -9.57 21.13
C GLN A 110 0.92 -10.57 22.13
N SER A 111 1.73 -11.57 22.49
CA SER A 111 1.44 -12.43 23.62
C SER A 111 1.43 -11.59 24.89
N LYS A 112 0.50 -11.89 25.81
CA LYS A 112 0.56 -11.31 27.16
C LYS A 112 1.92 -11.65 27.77
N LEU A 113 2.52 -10.70 28.48
CA LEU A 113 3.71 -10.98 29.28
C LEU A 113 3.37 -12.11 30.26
N GLY A 114 4.15 -13.19 30.23
CA GLY A 114 3.99 -14.28 31.18
C GLY A 114 4.26 -13.78 32.60
N ALA A 115 3.40 -14.14 33.55
CA ALA A 115 3.70 -13.94 34.96
C ALA A 115 4.82 -14.91 35.35
N PHE A 116 5.97 -14.40 35.72
CA PHE A 116 7.05 -15.22 36.25
C PHE A 116 6.83 -15.44 37.75
N ILE A 117 6.84 -16.69 38.18
CA ILE A 117 6.80 -17.05 39.60
C ILE A 117 8.19 -16.70 40.19
N PRO A 118 8.26 -15.91 41.28
CA PRO A 118 9.52 -15.66 41.97
C PRO A 118 10.08 -16.96 42.53
N SER A 119 11.40 -17.09 42.54
CA SER A 119 12.06 -18.25 43.13
C SER A 119 11.91 -18.20 44.65
N ASN A 120 11.71 -19.37 45.28
CA ASN A 120 11.52 -19.49 46.73
C ASN A 120 12.81 -19.88 47.46
N ALA A 121 13.88 -20.23 46.74
CA ALA A 121 15.18 -20.58 47.31
C ALA A 121 16.35 -20.17 46.41
N ARG A 122 17.51 -19.89 47.04
CA ARG A 122 18.76 -19.59 46.32
C ARG A 122 19.12 -20.73 45.36
N PHE A 123 19.56 -20.38 44.16
CA PHE A 123 20.02 -21.30 43.11
C PHE A 123 18.95 -22.23 42.52
N GLU A 124 17.67 -22.04 42.84
CA GLU A 124 16.57 -22.76 42.18
C GLU A 124 16.45 -22.36 40.71
N HIS A 125 16.61 -21.07 40.40
CA HIS A 125 16.60 -20.53 39.05
C HIS A 125 17.81 -19.62 38.79
N VAL A 126 18.73 -20.07 37.93
CA VAL A 126 19.90 -19.31 37.50
C VAL A 126 19.73 -18.88 36.04
N ARG A 127 19.79 -17.58 35.78
CA ARG A 127 19.87 -17.05 34.42
C ARG A 127 21.33 -17.03 33.99
N ILE A 128 21.60 -17.66 32.86
CA ILE A 128 22.91 -17.64 32.20
C ILE A 128 22.73 -16.97 30.84
N ASP A 129 23.57 -15.99 30.55
CA ASP A 129 23.53 -15.26 29.28
C ASP A 129 24.96 -14.93 28.82
N ILE A 130 25.17 -14.83 27.51
CA ILE A 130 26.47 -14.49 26.92
C ILE A 130 26.35 -13.10 26.28
N VAL A 131 27.15 -12.17 26.78
CA VAL A 131 27.28 -10.86 26.15
C VAL A 131 27.99 -11.01 24.81
N ARG A 132 27.43 -10.37 23.77
CA ARG A 132 27.94 -10.32 22.39
C ARG A 132 29.43 -9.90 22.32
N PRO A 133 30.10 -10.07 21.16
CA PRO A 133 31.53 -9.82 21.04
C PRO A 133 31.90 -8.42 21.54
N LEU A 134 32.65 -8.38 22.63
CA LEU A 134 33.27 -7.19 23.20
C LEU A 134 34.63 -6.95 22.53
N PRO A 135 35.17 -5.72 22.63
CA PRO A 135 36.56 -5.46 22.28
C PRO A 135 37.49 -6.49 22.96
N PRO A 136 38.49 -7.01 22.25
CA PRO A 136 39.36 -8.04 22.79
C PRO A 136 40.12 -7.52 24.02
N SER A 137 40.05 -8.28 25.11
CA SER A 137 40.82 -8.07 26.33
C SER A 137 41.51 -9.39 26.66
N GLU A 138 42.84 -9.41 26.63
CA GLU A 138 43.65 -10.62 26.89
C GLU A 138 43.27 -11.83 26.02
N GLY A 139 42.80 -11.60 24.79
CA GLY A 139 42.37 -12.65 23.87
C GLY A 139 40.92 -13.12 24.06
N PHE A 140 40.21 -12.62 25.07
CA PHE A 140 38.79 -12.90 25.30
C PHE A 140 37.89 -11.82 24.67
N ARG A 141 36.72 -12.25 24.15
CA ARG A 141 35.74 -11.36 23.50
C ARG A 141 34.30 -11.55 23.99
N TYR A 142 34.06 -12.43 24.95
CA TYR A 142 32.73 -12.74 25.43
C TYR A 142 32.72 -12.69 26.95
N CYS A 143 31.60 -12.27 27.52
CA CYS A 143 31.40 -12.29 28.96
C CYS A 143 30.20 -13.20 29.27
N LEU A 144 30.44 -14.23 30.08
CA LEU A 144 29.37 -15.05 30.63
C LEU A 144 28.80 -14.35 31.85
N THR A 145 27.50 -14.05 31.81
CA THR A 145 26.76 -13.50 32.94
C THR A 145 25.92 -14.60 33.57
N CYS A 146 26.07 -14.76 34.87
CA CYS A 146 25.30 -15.71 35.68
C CYS A 146 24.63 -14.94 36.82
N GLY A 147 23.31 -14.99 36.88
CA GLY A 147 22.51 -14.34 37.92
C GLY A 147 21.55 -15.31 38.57
N ASP A 148 21.63 -15.43 39.90
CA ASP A 148 20.61 -16.10 40.71
C ASP A 148 19.39 -15.20 40.86
N ARG A 149 18.21 -15.70 40.50
CA ARG A 149 16.96 -14.93 40.50
C ARG A 149 16.38 -14.75 41.89
N PHE A 150 16.78 -15.56 42.87
CA PHE A 150 16.34 -15.36 44.26
C PHE A 150 17.02 -14.15 44.88
N SER A 151 18.31 -13.97 44.59
CA SER A 151 19.14 -12.94 45.21
C SER A 151 19.11 -11.57 44.52
N LYS A 152 18.53 -11.46 43.31
CA LYS A 152 18.43 -10.24 42.49
C LYS A 152 17.20 -10.23 41.58
#